data_AF-A0A6J5ELM0-F1
#
_entry.id   AF-A0A6J5ELM0-F1
#
_cell.length_a   1.000
_cell.length_b   1.000
_cell.length_c   1.000
_cell.angle_alpha   90.00
_cell.angle_beta   90.00
_cell.angle_gamma   90.00
#
_symmetry.space_group_name_H-M   'P 1'
#
loop_
_entity.id
_entity.type
_entity.pdbx_description
1 polymer ?
#
loop_
_entity_poly.entity_id
_entity_poly.type
_entity_poly.pdbx_seq_one_letter_code
_entity_poly.pdbx_strand_id
1 'polypeptide(L)' 'MLRLGKRIRLTSEERAKFKCITGQTTLPTTIDQHNWALGRTAEFYRLLAAQENSADAELLARIAEGELITAAPASEPDKR' A
#
# COMPACT_ATOMS: atom_id res chain seq x y z
N MET A 1 -5.01 10.03 4.26
CA MET A 1 -5.97 9.13 3.60
C MET A 1 -7.34 9.35 4.22
N LEU A 2 -8.42 9.30 3.44
CA LEU A 2 -9.78 9.20 3.99
C LEU A 2 -10.26 7.76 3.89
N ARG A 3 -10.76 7.20 4.98
CA ARG A 3 -11.25 5.82 5.06
C ARG A 3 -12.69 5.83 5.58
N LEU A 4 -13.56 5.08 4.89
CA LEU A 4 -14.93 4.82 5.33
C LEU A 4 -15.17 3.31 5.29
N GLY A 5 -15.01 2.65 6.44
CA GLY A 5 -15.04 1.19 6.53
C GLY A 5 -13.95 0.53 5.66
N LYS A 6 -14.36 -0.17 4.60
CA LYS A 6 -13.47 -0.81 3.60
C LYS A 6 -13.13 0.09 2.40
N ARG A 7 -13.80 1.23 2.23
CA ARG A 7 -13.54 2.15 1.13
C ARG A 7 -12.44 3.12 1.53
N ILE A 8 -11.60 3.46 0.56
CA ILE A 8 -10.54 4.44 0.74
C ILE A 8 -10.62 5.50 -0.34
N ARG A 9 -10.18 6.70 0.03
CA ARG A 9 -9.89 7.79 -0.90
C ARG A 9 -8.52 8.33 -0.54
N LEU A 10 -7.58 8.09 -1.45
CA LEU A 10 -6.21 8.56 -1.34
C LEU A 10 -6.14 10.08 -1.58
N THR A 11 -5.32 10.78 -0.79
CA THR A 11 -4.97 12.19 -1.04
C THR A 11 -4.10 12.30 -2.30
N SER A 12 -3.83 13.52 -2.79
CA SER A 12 -2.95 13.69 -3.96
C SER A 12 -1.54 13.12 -3.75
N GLU A 13 -0.98 13.31 -2.56
CA GLU A 13 0.34 12.78 -2.19
C GLU A 13 0.34 11.25 -2.11
N GLU A 14 -0.67 10.66 -1.48
CA GLU A 14 -0.81 9.20 -1.38
C GLU A 14 -1.03 8.55 -2.74
N ARG A 15 -1.76 9.23 -3.65
CA ARG A 15 -1.91 8.78 -5.03
C ARG A 15 -0.56 8.77 -5.75
N ALA A 16 0.24 9.82 -5.62
CA ALA A 16 1.57 9.88 -6.23
C ALA A 16 2.48 8.79 -5.68
N LYS A 17 2.48 8.60 -4.36
CA LYS A 17 3.26 7.55 -3.68
C LYS A 17 2.83 6.15 -4.11
N PHE A 18 1.53 5.86 -4.11
CA PHE A 18 1.00 4.56 -4.55
C PHE A 18 1.39 4.24 -5.99
N LYS A 19 1.29 5.22 -6.89
CA LYS A 19 1.71 5.06 -8.30
C LYS A 19 3.20 4.82 -8.42
N CYS A 20 4.01 5.54 -7.64
CA CYS A 20 5.47 5.38 -7.63
C CYS A 20 5.88 3.98 -7.17
N ILE A 21 5.26 3.46 -6.11
CA ILE A 21 5.59 2.14 -5.55
C ILE A 21 5.09 1.02 -6.46
N THR A 22 3.81 1.07 -6.87
CA THR A 22 3.17 -0.06 -7.56
C THR A 22 3.26 -0.01 -9.09
N GLY A 23 3.63 1.15 -9.66
CA GLY A 23 3.58 1.39 -11.11
C GLY A 23 2.16 1.44 -11.70
N GLN A 24 1.10 1.27 -10.91
CA GLN A 24 -0.27 1.19 -11.41
C GLN A 24 -0.84 2.57 -11.73
N THR A 25 -1.49 2.72 -12.88
CA THR A 25 -2.18 3.95 -13.26
C THR A 25 -3.55 4.10 -12.60
N THR A 26 -4.24 2.97 -12.39
CA THR A 26 -5.54 2.89 -11.73
C THR A 26 -5.37 2.95 -10.22
N LEU A 27 -6.14 3.82 -9.58
CA LEU A 27 -6.08 4.03 -8.13
C LEU A 27 -7.09 3.13 -7.41
N PRO A 28 -6.71 2.53 -6.27
CA PRO A 28 -7.59 1.69 -5.51
C PRO A 28 -8.70 2.51 -4.86
N THR A 29 -9.89 1.94 -4.80
CA THR A 29 -11.07 2.53 -4.14
C THR A 29 -11.44 1.81 -2.84
N THR A 30 -10.78 0.68 -2.58
CA THR A 30 -10.99 -0.16 -1.40
C THR A 30 -9.64 -0.55 -0.77
N ILE A 31 -9.67 -0.85 0.53
CA ILE A 31 -8.50 -1.35 1.26
C ILE A 31 -7.98 -2.64 0.65
N ASP A 32 -8.89 -3.55 0.27
CA ASP A 32 -8.53 -4.84 -0.30
C ASP A 32 -7.76 -4.67 -1.62
N GLN A 33 -8.20 -3.76 -2.51
CA GLN A 33 -7.48 -3.42 -3.74
C GLN A 33 -6.10 -2.79 -3.46
N HIS A 34 -6.04 -1.91 -2.47
CA HIS A 34 -4.80 -1.21 -2.11
C HIS A 34 -3.75 -2.17 -1.54
N ASN A 35 -4.15 -2.96 -0.54
CA ASN A 35 -3.27 -3.94 0.11
C ASN A 35 -2.88 -5.06 -0.86
N TRP A 36 -3.77 -5.48 -1.76
CA TRP A 36 -3.43 -6.46 -2.79
C TRP A 36 -2.34 -5.95 -3.73
N ALA A 37 -2.47 -4.71 -4.23
CA ALA A 37 -1.49 -4.13 -5.14
C ALA A 37 -0.11 -3.94 -4.47
N LEU A 38 -0.09 -3.41 -3.24
CA LEU A 38 1.14 -3.25 -2.46
C LEU A 38 1.76 -4.59 -2.08
N GLY A 39 0.94 -5.58 -1.68
CA GLY A 39 1.41 -6.92 -1.33
C GLY A 39 2.05 -7.63 -2.51
N ARG A 40 1.45 -7.55 -3.71
CA ARG A 40 2.06 -8.10 -4.94
C ARG A 40 3.35 -7.39 -5.32
N THR A 41 3.43 -6.08 -5.11
CA THR A 41 4.63 -5.29 -5.36
C THR A 41 5.76 -5.68 -4.40
N ALA A 42 5.45 -5.82 -3.11
CA ALA A 42 6.41 -6.28 -2.11
C ALA A 42 6.93 -7.69 -2.42
N GLU A 43 6.04 -8.61 -2.80
CA GLU A 43 6.42 -9.96 -3.20
C GLU A 43 7.35 -9.96 -4.42
N PHE A 44 7.03 -9.16 -5.44
CA PHE A 44 7.88 -9.00 -6.62
C PHE A 44 9.29 -8.54 -6.23
N TYR A 45 9.41 -7.49 -5.42
CA TYR A 45 10.71 -6.98 -5.00
C TYR A 45 11.46 -7.94 -4.07
N ARG A 46 10.78 -8.71 -3.23
CA ARG A 46 11.42 -9.79 -2.44
C ARG A 46 12.03 -10.87 -3.34
N LEU A 47 11.30 -11.29 -4.37
CA LEU A 47 11.80 -12.28 -5.33
C LEU A 47 13.01 -11.72 -6.09
N LEU A 48 12.94 -10.45 -6.52
CA LEU A 48 14.05 -9.78 -7.18
C LEU A 48 15.29 -9.68 -6.27
N ALA A 49 15.10 -9.30 -5.01
CA ALA A 49 16.17 -9.25 -4.02
C ALA A 49 16.84 -10.61 -3.83
N ALA A 50 16.06 -11.69 -3.78
CA ALA A 50 16.58 -13.06 -3.65
C ALA A 50 17.33 -13.53 -4.90
N GLN A 51 16.90 -13.11 -6.10
CA GLN A 51 17.54 -13.48 -7.36
C GLN A 51 18.85 -12.71 -7.60
N GLU A 52 18.85 -11.41 -7.30
CA GLU A 52 19.96 -10.51 -7.63
C GLU A 52 20.86 -10.20 -6.43
N ASN A 53 20.54 -10.72 -5.24
CA ASN A 53 21.16 -10.34 -3.97
C ASN A 53 21.17 -8.80 -3.78
N SER A 54 20.06 -8.16 -4.15
CA SER A 54 19.92 -6.71 -4.23
C SER A 54 19.32 -6.14 -2.94
N ALA A 55 20.13 -5.37 -2.20
CA ALA A 55 19.68 -4.66 -1.00
C ALA A 55 18.65 -3.56 -1.33
N ASP A 56 18.75 -2.95 -2.52
CA ASP A 56 17.79 -1.94 -2.97
C ASP A 56 16.41 -2.57 -3.22
N ALA A 57 16.37 -3.75 -3.83
CA ALA A 57 15.12 -4.49 -4.02
C ALA A 57 14.51 -4.90 -2.66
N GLU A 58 15.33 -5.32 -1.71
CA GLU A 58 14.85 -5.63 -0.36
C GLU A 58 14.26 -4.38 0.34
N LEU A 59 14.91 -3.23 0.20
CA LEU A 59 14.39 -1.97 0.73
C LEU A 59 13.05 -1.60 0.08
N LEU A 60 12.92 -1.73 -1.23
CA LEU A 60 11.66 -1.47 -1.94
C LEU A 60 10.54 -2.41 -1.49
N ALA A 61 10.85 -3.68 -1.23
CA ALA A 61 9.87 -4.60 -0.66
C ALA A 61 9.38 -4.15 0.72
N ARG A 62 10.30 -3.74 1.61
CA ARG A 62 9.97 -3.23 2.95
C ARG A 62 9.15 -1.94 2.89
N ILE A 63 9.48 -1.04 1.97
CA ILE A 63 8.71 0.19 1.74
C ILE A 63 7.28 -0.17 1.32
N ALA A 64 7.11 -1.07 0.35
CA ALA A 64 5.78 -1.50 -0.10
C ALA A 64 4.97 -2.17 1.03
N GLU A 65 5.59 -2.99 1.88
CA GLU A 65 4.93 -3.59 3.05
C GLU A 65 4.54 -2.57 4.12
N GLY A 66 5.38 -1.57 4.36
CA GLY A 66 5.11 -0.50 5.33
C GLY A 66 3.87 0.32 5.00
N GLU A 67 3.45 0.34 3.73
CA GLU A 67 2.24 1.03 3.27
C GLU A 67 0.96 0.21 3.41
N LEU A 68 1.05 -1.07 3.82
CA LEU A 68 -0.14 -1.91 3.99
C LEU A 68 -1.03 -1.38 5.12
N ILE A 69 -2.32 -1.24 4.84
CA ILE A 69 -3.31 -0.80 5.83
C ILE A 69 -3.67 -2.00 6.71
N THR A 70 -3.02 -2.10 7.87
CA THR A 70 -3.27 -3.16 8.87
C THR A 70 -4.09 -2.68 10.06
N ALA A 71 -4.13 -1.37 10.30
CA ALA A 71 -4.87 -0.78 11.41
C ALA A 71 -6.40 -0.96 11.22
N ALA A 72 -7.10 -1.25 12.31
CA ALA A 72 -8.55 -1.12 12.38
C ALA A 72 -8.98 0.33 12.07
N PRO A 73 -10.18 0.57 11.50
CA PRO A 73 -10.65 1.94 11.34
C PRO A 73 -10.69 2.57 12.73
N ALA A 74 -10.13 3.78 12.90
CA ALA A 74 -10.30 4.52 14.13
C ALA A 74 -11.81 4.69 14.35
N SER A 75 -12.37 3.97 15.31
CA SER A 75 -13.74 4.21 15.75
C SER A 75 -13.77 5.66 16.21
N GLU A 76 -14.47 6.52 15.47
CA GLU A 76 -14.93 7.78 16.06
C GLU A 76 -15.75 7.42 17.29
N PRO A 77 -15.58 8.10 18.44
CA PRO A 77 -16.49 7.92 19.56
C PRO A 77 -17.87 8.38 19.08
N ASP A 78 -18.83 7.45 19.08
CA ASP A 78 -20.25 7.69 18.88
C ASP A 78 -20.71 8.69 19.95
N LYS A 79 -20.58 9.98 19.66
CA LYS A 79 -21.17 11.05 20.48
C LYS A 79 -22.64 11.14 20.10
N ARG A 80 -23.43 10.22 20.67
CA ARG A 80 -24.88 10.40 20.85
C ARG A 80 -25.15 11.38 21.97
#